data_AF-A0A942C4I7-F1
#
_entry.id   AF-A0A942C4I7-F1
#
_cell.length_a   1.000
_cell.length_b   1.000
_cell.length_c   1.000
_cell.angle_alpha   90.00
_cell.angle_beta   90.00
_cell.angle_gamma   90.00
#
_symmetry.space_group_name_H-M   'P 1'
#
loop_
_entity.id
_entity.type
_entity.pdbx_description
1 polymer ?
#
loop_
_entity_poly.entity_id
_entity_poly.type
_entity_poly.pdbx_seq_one_letter_code
_entity_poly.pdbx_strand_id
1 'polypeptide(L)'
;MRRFAGTQQRRSERGTVLLMATVTILVVVGMLALAVDVGYLMSGRGQLQNIMDSAALAAAQGLRVAIEPTGNTTEQDLIVRKLARDMALFNPMRRADGTSGLNLADDDIMVEYPPDYPIQPARVIVKHRLGLPMIFGNVFGLSSMNISAVAIAGTKIVDGGTGFVSGCWRPILMPDTFYGGDGQVWAICDPTANFPDGSRPCRSTGPPNQDPTIALQNGDRYASRFASVSAGSDRNQNANFTQAWPPGGNIIGEPTSIRDAYNQTELKYVNGVLTGRNLIGQRMRLRPGDWRIVDFAGSNITGSFPSNPVEQINYGCCTPLKVGKLVKVYTPTDDNLGVYQNFIQQLQTYLATFSPGNDLPTQGSQLYRFAQTQKFPTPNANPRVIPVLLCSPIQYSISPNTPQFFVTNIGAFFLETVSPDGFLSGYFVREVVTGGTPLQPQNEVSNSGLLPISVNLVR
;
A
#
# COMPACT_ATOMS: atom_id res chain seq x y z
N MET A 1 5.23 -19.26 -111.85
CA MET A 1 5.85 -18.23 -110.98
C MET A 1 5.60 -18.60 -109.52
N ARG A 2 6.61 -19.12 -108.81
CA ARG A 2 6.54 -19.45 -107.37
C ARG A 2 7.22 -18.32 -106.58
N ARG A 3 6.49 -17.65 -105.68
CA ARG A 3 7.08 -16.73 -104.68
C ARG A 3 7.48 -17.54 -103.44
N PHE A 4 8.76 -17.43 -103.07
CA PHE A 4 9.30 -17.93 -101.81
C PHE A 4 8.73 -17.10 -100.65
N ALA A 5 8.08 -17.77 -99.70
CA ALA A 5 7.83 -17.21 -98.36
C ALA A 5 8.85 -17.83 -97.42
N GLY A 6 9.82 -17.01 -96.98
CA GLY A 6 10.86 -17.41 -96.05
C GLY A 6 10.28 -17.68 -94.67
N THR A 7 10.53 -18.87 -94.13
CA THR A 7 10.38 -19.18 -92.72
C THR A 7 11.47 -18.47 -91.92
N GLN A 8 11.14 -17.30 -91.35
CA GLN A 8 12.00 -16.64 -90.37
C GLN A 8 11.89 -17.39 -89.03
N GLN A 9 13.01 -17.99 -88.66
CA GLN A 9 13.22 -18.77 -87.45
C GLN A 9 13.28 -17.84 -86.23
N ARG A 10 12.14 -17.61 -85.53
CA ARG A 10 12.12 -16.96 -84.21
C ARG A 10 12.65 -17.93 -83.14
N ARG A 11 13.96 -18.04 -83.05
CA ARG A 11 14.66 -18.91 -82.09
C ARG A 11 15.76 -18.09 -81.41
N SER A 12 15.42 -17.23 -80.44
CA SER A 12 16.44 -16.60 -79.57
C SER A 12 15.92 -15.88 -78.32
N GLU A 13 14.68 -15.41 -78.21
CA GLU A 13 14.29 -14.57 -77.05
C GLU A 13 13.71 -15.31 -75.83
N ARG A 14 13.35 -16.60 -75.96
CA ARG A 14 12.81 -17.38 -74.83
C ARG A 14 13.84 -17.64 -73.72
N GLY A 15 15.14 -17.65 -74.05
CA GLY A 15 16.21 -17.92 -73.09
C GLY A 15 16.47 -16.74 -72.13
N THR A 16 16.48 -15.52 -72.64
CA THR A 16 16.74 -14.31 -71.85
C THR A 16 15.63 -14.02 -70.85
N VAL A 17 14.37 -14.24 -71.24
CA VAL A 17 13.22 -14.07 -70.36
C VAL A 17 13.26 -15.07 -69.19
N LEU A 18 13.67 -16.31 -69.45
CA LEU A 18 13.83 -17.33 -68.41
C LEU A 18 14.92 -16.91 -67.40
N LEU A 19 16.06 -16.41 -67.88
CA LEU A 19 17.15 -15.94 -67.01
C LEU A 19 16.70 -14.76 -66.14
N MET A 20 16.10 -13.74 -66.73
CA MET A 20 15.59 -12.59 -65.98
C MET A 20 14.54 -13.00 -64.94
N ALA A 21 13.58 -13.87 -65.33
CA ALA A 21 12.56 -14.36 -64.41
C ALA A 21 13.15 -15.15 -63.24
N THR A 22 14.13 -16.03 -63.49
CA THR A 22 14.79 -16.80 -62.41
C THR A 22 15.54 -15.91 -61.44
N VAL A 23 16.24 -14.88 -61.92
CA VAL A 23 16.94 -13.91 -61.07
C VAL A 23 15.94 -13.08 -60.26
N THR A 24 14.85 -12.60 -60.87
CA THR A 24 13.82 -11.84 -60.15
C THR A 24 13.14 -12.68 -59.07
N ILE A 25 12.78 -13.93 -59.36
CA ILE A 25 12.20 -14.84 -58.37
C ILE A 25 13.17 -15.06 -57.21
N LEU A 26 14.46 -15.28 -57.49
CA LEU A 26 15.48 -15.46 -56.46
C LEU A 26 15.59 -14.22 -55.55
N VAL A 27 15.57 -13.02 -56.13
CA VAL A 27 15.59 -11.76 -55.38
C VAL A 27 14.33 -11.62 -54.50
N VAL A 28 13.14 -11.89 -55.05
CA VAL A 28 11.88 -11.82 -54.30
C VAL A 28 11.86 -12.83 -53.15
N VAL A 29 12.30 -14.07 -53.40
CA VAL A 29 12.41 -15.12 -52.36
C VAL A 29 13.42 -14.72 -51.29
N GLY A 30 14.55 -14.11 -51.66
CA GLY A 30 15.54 -13.58 -50.71
C GLY A 30 14.98 -12.46 -49.83
N MET A 31 14.20 -11.55 -50.40
CA MET A 31 13.52 -10.49 -49.63
C MET A 31 12.45 -11.05 -48.69
N LEU A 32 11.66 -12.04 -49.13
CA LEU A 32 10.68 -12.73 -48.30
C LEU A 32 11.33 -13.45 -47.12
N ALA A 33 12.43 -14.15 -47.38
CA ALA A 33 13.23 -14.83 -46.36
C ALA A 33 13.71 -13.85 -45.27
N LEU A 34 14.24 -12.69 -45.68
CA LEU A 34 14.65 -11.62 -44.75
C LEU A 34 13.47 -11.03 -43.98
N ALA A 35 12.32 -10.81 -44.65
CA ALA A 35 11.12 -10.29 -44.00
C ALA A 35 10.60 -11.25 -42.91
N VAL A 36 10.66 -12.56 -43.15
CA VAL A 36 10.28 -13.59 -42.16
C VAL A 36 11.23 -13.57 -40.96
N ASP A 37 12.55 -13.51 -41.18
CA ASP A 37 13.53 -13.43 -40.10
C ASP A 37 13.34 -12.16 -39.25
N VAL A 38 13.17 -11.00 -39.87
CA VAL A 38 12.91 -9.74 -39.16
C VAL A 38 11.60 -9.80 -38.38
N GLY A 39 10.53 -10.33 -38.99
CA GLY A 39 9.24 -10.51 -38.33
C GLY A 39 9.34 -11.41 -37.10
N TYR A 40 10.09 -12.50 -37.20
CA TYR A 40 10.36 -13.41 -36.09
C TYR A 40 11.13 -12.71 -34.95
N LEU A 41 12.19 -11.97 -35.27
CA LEU A 41 12.96 -11.20 -34.29
C LEU A 41 12.14 -10.11 -33.60
N MET A 42 11.34 -9.36 -34.34
CA MET A 42 10.49 -8.30 -33.79
C MET A 42 9.42 -8.87 -32.85
N SER A 43 8.81 -10.00 -33.23
CA SER A 43 7.88 -10.72 -32.35
C SER A 43 8.57 -11.20 -31.07
N GLY A 44 9.77 -11.78 -31.19
CA GLY A 44 10.55 -12.23 -30.03
C GLY A 44 10.95 -11.09 -29.10
N ARG A 45 11.31 -9.92 -29.65
CA ARG A 45 11.58 -8.72 -28.86
C ARG A 45 10.35 -8.23 -28.09
N GLY A 46 9.18 -8.23 -28.72
CA GLY A 46 7.93 -7.86 -28.05
C GLY A 46 7.57 -8.80 -26.90
N GLN A 47 7.73 -10.11 -27.11
CA GLN A 47 7.55 -11.10 -26.04
C GLN A 47 8.55 -10.90 -24.90
N LEU A 48 9.83 -10.65 -25.23
CA LEU A 48 10.86 -10.38 -24.21
C LEU A 48 10.51 -9.14 -23.38
N GLN A 49 10.04 -8.06 -24.02
CA GLN A 49 9.65 -6.85 -23.31
C GLN A 49 8.47 -7.10 -22.35
N ASN A 50 7.42 -7.81 -22.79
CA ASN A 50 6.29 -8.15 -21.93
C ASN A 50 6.71 -9.00 -20.71
N ILE A 51 7.67 -9.91 -20.90
CA ILE A 51 8.26 -10.70 -19.80
C ILE A 51 9.02 -9.78 -18.84
N MET A 52 9.84 -8.85 -19.35
CA MET A 52 10.57 -7.90 -18.48
C MET A 52 9.61 -6.99 -17.72
N ASP A 53 8.57 -6.46 -18.36
CA ASP A 53 7.62 -5.54 -17.75
C ASP A 53 6.83 -6.22 -16.61
N SER A 54 6.34 -7.44 -16.85
CA SER A 54 5.66 -8.23 -15.82
C SER A 54 6.60 -8.66 -14.70
N ALA A 55 7.83 -9.08 -15.01
CA ALA A 55 8.86 -9.40 -14.03
C ALA A 55 9.23 -8.18 -13.17
N ALA A 56 9.43 -7.01 -13.77
CA ALA A 56 9.74 -5.78 -13.05
C ALA A 56 8.58 -5.36 -12.15
N LEU A 57 7.33 -5.44 -12.62
CA LEU A 57 6.15 -5.13 -11.79
C LEU A 57 6.00 -6.10 -10.61
N ALA A 58 6.20 -7.41 -10.83
CA ALA A 58 6.19 -8.41 -9.75
C ALA A 58 7.33 -8.18 -8.75
N ALA A 59 8.52 -7.83 -9.24
CA ALA A 59 9.66 -7.49 -8.41
C ALA A 59 9.41 -6.22 -7.56
N ALA A 60 8.79 -5.19 -8.15
CA ALA A 60 8.37 -3.99 -7.45
C ALA A 60 7.29 -4.27 -6.38
N GLN A 61 6.48 -5.32 -6.52
CA GLN A 61 5.63 -5.80 -5.43
C GLN A 61 6.45 -6.38 -4.28
N GLY A 62 7.59 -7.03 -4.56
CA GLY A 62 8.56 -7.47 -3.54
C GLY A 62 9.12 -6.31 -2.72
N LEU A 63 9.31 -5.13 -3.34
CA LEU A 63 9.70 -3.91 -2.60
C LEU A 63 8.62 -3.44 -1.62
N ARG A 64 7.36 -3.86 -1.79
CA ARG A 64 6.24 -3.55 -0.87
C ARG A 64 6.17 -4.48 0.34
N VAL A 65 6.95 -5.56 0.38
CA VAL A 65 7.01 -6.50 1.52
C VAL A 65 7.79 -5.85 2.65
N ALA A 66 7.12 -5.66 3.80
CA ALA A 66 7.77 -5.18 5.01
C ALA A 66 8.61 -6.31 5.62
N ILE A 67 9.94 -6.16 5.58
CA ILE A 67 10.86 -7.15 6.15
C ILE A 67 10.98 -6.92 7.64
N GLU A 68 10.97 -8.02 8.37
CA GLU A 68 11.19 -8.02 9.81
C GLU A 68 12.62 -7.60 10.14
N PRO A 69 12.85 -6.98 11.31
CA PRO A 69 14.13 -6.34 11.66
C PRO A 69 15.28 -7.30 11.95
N THR A 70 15.16 -8.57 11.58
CA THR A 70 16.27 -9.54 11.58
C THR A 70 16.77 -9.84 10.16
N GLY A 71 16.04 -9.41 9.13
CA GLY A 71 16.44 -9.60 7.74
C GLY A 71 17.40 -8.50 7.27
N ASN A 72 18.58 -8.91 6.79
CA ASN A 72 19.44 -8.02 6.02
C ASN A 72 18.66 -7.48 4.79
N THR A 73 19.05 -6.32 4.24
CA THR A 73 18.55 -5.83 2.92
C THR A 73 18.62 -6.92 1.83
N THR A 74 19.53 -7.88 2.02
CA THR A 74 19.64 -9.13 1.27
C THR A 74 18.33 -9.95 1.21
N GLU A 75 17.53 -10.04 2.27
CA GLU A 75 16.26 -10.77 2.25
C GLU A 75 15.21 -10.10 1.36
N GLN A 76 15.21 -8.75 1.31
CA GLN A 76 14.35 -8.01 0.38
C GLN A 76 14.72 -8.31 -1.04
N ASP A 77 16.01 -8.19 -1.33
CA ASP A 77 16.55 -8.44 -2.65
C ASP A 77 16.27 -9.88 -3.07
N LEU A 78 16.36 -10.85 -2.15
CA LEU A 78 16.01 -12.24 -2.43
C LEU A 78 14.53 -12.43 -2.78
N ILE A 79 13.61 -11.78 -2.08
CA ILE A 79 12.16 -11.82 -2.40
C ILE A 79 11.88 -11.13 -3.73
N VAL A 80 12.45 -9.94 -3.94
CA VAL A 80 12.33 -9.16 -5.19
C VAL A 80 12.84 -9.99 -6.37
N ARG A 81 14.03 -10.60 -6.23
CA ARG A 81 14.64 -11.48 -7.25
C ARG A 81 13.83 -12.75 -7.47
N LYS A 82 13.25 -13.33 -6.42
CA LYS A 82 12.40 -14.51 -6.54
C LYS A 82 11.12 -14.20 -7.32
N LEU A 83 10.40 -13.13 -6.96
CA LEU A 83 9.16 -12.72 -7.64
C LEU A 83 9.41 -12.37 -9.11
N ALA A 84 10.51 -11.68 -9.41
CA ALA A 84 10.92 -11.41 -10.78
C ALA A 84 11.13 -12.70 -11.59
N ARG A 85 11.83 -13.68 -11.01
CA ARG A 85 12.09 -14.99 -11.64
C ARG A 85 10.82 -15.79 -11.84
N ASP A 86 9.99 -15.90 -10.81
CA ASP A 86 8.74 -16.66 -10.87
C ASP A 86 7.84 -16.10 -11.99
N MET A 87 7.68 -14.77 -12.05
CA MET A 87 6.88 -14.13 -13.10
C MET A 87 7.51 -14.26 -14.49
N ALA A 88 8.83 -14.22 -14.61
CA ALA A 88 9.51 -14.45 -15.88
C ALA A 88 9.37 -15.90 -16.39
N LEU A 89 9.33 -16.88 -15.48
CA LEU A 89 9.08 -18.28 -15.79
C LEU A 89 7.62 -18.54 -16.22
N PHE A 90 6.65 -17.83 -15.62
CA PHE A 90 5.24 -17.99 -15.99
C PHE A 90 4.91 -17.48 -17.39
N ASN A 91 5.65 -16.50 -17.91
CA ASN A 91 5.37 -15.92 -19.21
C ASN A 91 6.07 -16.70 -20.34
N PRO A 92 5.31 -17.38 -21.23
CA PRO A 92 5.90 -18.17 -22.29
C PRO A 92 6.53 -17.25 -23.34
N MET A 93 7.78 -17.55 -23.70
CA MET A 93 8.41 -17.03 -24.90
C MET A 93 8.44 -18.12 -25.95
N ARG A 94 8.17 -17.76 -27.20
CA ARG A 94 8.25 -18.65 -28.35
C ARG A 94 9.73 -18.90 -28.69
N ARG A 95 10.33 -19.89 -28.03
CA ARG A 95 11.68 -20.39 -28.31
C ARG A 95 11.65 -21.67 -29.15
N ALA A 96 12.74 -21.92 -29.87
CA ALA A 96 12.91 -23.12 -30.68
C ALA A 96 13.15 -24.39 -29.83
N ASP A 97 13.43 -24.23 -28.54
CA ASP A 97 13.78 -25.30 -27.59
C ASP A 97 12.59 -25.92 -26.84
N GLY A 98 11.36 -25.41 -27.03
CA GLY A 98 10.15 -25.94 -26.41
C GLY A 98 10.04 -25.69 -24.90
N THR A 99 10.99 -24.98 -24.28
CA THR A 99 10.90 -24.60 -22.87
C THR A 99 9.96 -23.42 -22.68
N SER A 100 8.99 -23.58 -21.77
CA SER A 100 8.08 -22.50 -21.36
C SER A 100 8.77 -21.65 -20.29
N GLY A 101 8.89 -20.34 -20.53
CA GLY A 101 9.40 -19.39 -19.55
C GLY A 101 10.84 -18.93 -19.77
N LEU A 102 11.19 -17.82 -19.15
CA LEU A 102 12.53 -17.25 -19.17
C LEU A 102 13.14 -17.30 -17.76
N ASN A 103 14.25 -18.03 -17.61
CA ASN A 103 15.00 -18.04 -16.36
C ASN A 103 15.94 -16.82 -16.30
N LEU A 104 15.68 -15.90 -15.37
CA LEU A 104 16.52 -14.72 -15.14
C LEU A 104 17.68 -15.07 -14.19
N ALA A 105 18.87 -14.57 -14.51
CA ALA A 105 20.02 -14.64 -13.62
C ALA A 105 19.95 -13.53 -12.56
N ASP A 106 20.77 -13.63 -11.50
CA ASP A 106 20.81 -12.58 -10.49
C ASP A 106 21.31 -11.24 -11.06
N ASP A 107 22.21 -11.25 -12.04
CA ASP A 107 22.71 -10.03 -12.69
C ASP A 107 21.68 -9.31 -13.58
N ASP A 108 20.61 -10.02 -13.95
CA ASP A 108 19.50 -9.46 -14.74
C ASP A 108 18.57 -8.59 -13.88
N ILE A 109 18.61 -8.73 -12.55
CA ILE A 109 17.72 -8.07 -11.61
C ILE A 109 18.53 -7.18 -10.67
N MET A 110 18.30 -5.88 -10.76
CA MET A 110 18.99 -4.88 -9.95
C MET A 110 17.99 -4.06 -9.15
N VAL A 111 18.27 -3.87 -7.86
CA VAL A 111 17.51 -2.98 -6.97
C VAL A 111 18.32 -1.72 -6.75
N GLU A 112 17.76 -0.57 -7.12
CA GLU A 112 18.39 0.73 -6.99
C GLU A 112 17.72 1.50 -5.85
N TYR A 113 18.55 1.93 -4.90
CA TYR A 113 18.17 2.81 -3.78
C TYR A 113 18.72 4.22 -4.05
N PRO A 114 17.87 5.22 -4.33
CA PRO A 114 18.32 6.58 -4.55
C PRO A 114 18.99 7.20 -3.31
N PRO A 115 19.88 8.20 -3.45
CA PRO A 115 20.53 8.87 -2.33
C PRO A 115 19.55 9.53 -1.35
N ASP A 116 18.41 9.98 -1.84
CA ASP A 116 17.34 10.62 -1.05
C ASP A 116 16.31 9.62 -0.51
N TYR A 117 16.65 8.33 -0.42
CA TYR A 117 15.75 7.32 0.15
C TYR A 117 15.48 7.63 1.64
N PRO A 118 14.21 7.63 2.12
CA PRO A 118 12.99 7.10 1.48
C PRO A 118 12.11 8.15 0.77
N ILE A 119 12.57 9.40 0.61
CA ILE A 119 11.83 10.48 -0.08
C ILE A 119 11.63 10.14 -1.56
N GLN A 120 12.61 9.47 -2.17
CA GLN A 120 12.46 8.82 -3.46
C GLN A 120 12.38 7.30 -3.25
N PRO A 121 11.33 6.64 -3.78
CA PRO A 121 11.15 5.20 -3.58
C PRO A 121 12.18 4.39 -4.37
N ALA A 122 12.51 3.21 -3.84
CA ALA A 122 13.39 2.25 -4.49
C ALA A 122 12.80 1.78 -5.83
N ARG A 123 13.68 1.46 -6.77
CA ARG A 123 13.33 1.02 -8.12
C ARG A 123 13.95 -0.34 -8.39
N VAL A 124 13.22 -1.20 -9.08
CA VAL A 124 13.74 -2.46 -9.62
C VAL A 124 13.94 -2.30 -11.12
N ILE A 125 15.12 -2.70 -11.58
CA ILE A 125 15.50 -2.74 -12.98
C ILE A 125 15.67 -4.21 -13.34
N VAL A 126 14.91 -4.68 -14.33
CA VAL A 126 15.04 -6.02 -14.90
C VAL A 126 15.52 -5.87 -16.34
N LYS A 127 16.65 -6.49 -16.66
CA LYS A 127 17.26 -6.46 -17.99
C LYS A 127 17.67 -7.87 -18.40
N HIS A 128 17.43 -8.24 -19.64
CA HIS A 128 17.90 -9.53 -20.14
C HIS A 128 18.27 -9.45 -21.62
N ARG A 129 19.22 -10.31 -22.04
CA ARG A 129 19.67 -10.41 -23.43
C ARG A 129 19.63 -11.86 -23.89
N LEU A 130 19.00 -12.10 -25.04
CA LEU A 130 18.81 -13.44 -25.59
C LEU A 130 19.17 -13.47 -27.07
N GLY A 131 19.90 -14.51 -27.50
CA GLY A 131 20.08 -14.86 -28.90
C GLY A 131 18.88 -15.64 -29.44
N LEU A 132 18.23 -15.13 -30.49
CA LEU A 132 17.22 -15.86 -31.23
C LEU A 132 17.81 -16.41 -32.53
N PRO A 133 17.47 -17.64 -32.94
CA PRO A 133 17.94 -18.21 -34.19
C PRO A 133 17.35 -17.46 -35.38
N MET A 134 18.13 -17.33 -36.44
CA MET A 134 17.65 -16.84 -37.74
C MET A 134 17.25 -18.05 -38.59
N ILE A 135 16.06 -18.02 -39.20
CA ILE A 135 15.55 -19.15 -39.98
C ILE A 135 16.27 -19.20 -41.33
N PHE A 136 16.35 -18.07 -42.03
CA PHE A 136 17.00 -17.98 -43.35
C PHE A 136 18.38 -17.31 -43.29
N GLY A 137 18.65 -16.50 -42.27
CA GLY A 137 19.96 -15.88 -42.03
C GLY A 137 21.11 -16.88 -41.91
N ASN A 138 20.81 -18.12 -41.52
CA ASN A 138 21.81 -19.19 -41.45
C ASN A 138 22.43 -19.51 -42.83
N VAL A 139 21.68 -19.30 -43.92
CA VAL A 139 22.18 -19.44 -45.31
C VAL A 139 23.29 -18.42 -45.60
N PHE A 140 23.26 -17.27 -44.94
CA PHE A 140 24.25 -16.20 -45.02
C PHE A 140 25.30 -16.26 -43.89
N GLY A 141 25.36 -17.36 -43.13
CA GLY A 141 26.26 -17.52 -42.00
C GLY A 141 25.84 -16.77 -40.72
N LEU A 142 24.63 -16.19 -40.69
CA LEU A 142 24.07 -15.54 -39.51
C LEU A 142 23.16 -16.52 -38.76
N SER A 143 23.74 -17.30 -37.85
CA SER A 143 23.00 -18.36 -37.14
C SER A 143 22.07 -17.84 -36.03
N SER A 144 22.36 -16.68 -35.43
CA SER A 144 21.51 -16.05 -34.41
C SER A 144 21.70 -14.54 -34.32
N MET A 145 20.70 -13.84 -33.78
CA MET A 145 20.77 -12.42 -33.47
C MET A 145 20.34 -12.16 -32.03
N ASN A 146 21.10 -11.31 -31.33
CA ASN A 146 20.81 -10.95 -29.95
C ASN A 146 19.75 -9.85 -29.87
N ILE A 147 18.69 -10.10 -29.11
CA ILE A 147 17.70 -9.12 -28.68
C ILE A 147 17.89 -8.80 -27.20
N SER A 148 17.54 -7.59 -26.78
CA SER A 148 17.54 -7.19 -25.38
C SER A 148 16.29 -6.39 -25.03
N ALA A 149 15.89 -6.48 -23.77
CA ALA A 149 14.80 -5.71 -23.20
C ALA A 149 15.20 -5.24 -21.80
N VAL A 150 14.64 -4.09 -21.41
CA VAL A 150 14.83 -3.50 -20.08
C VAL A 150 13.48 -2.99 -19.61
N ALA A 151 13.14 -3.28 -18.36
CA ALA A 151 11.97 -2.76 -17.68
C ALA A 151 12.38 -2.19 -16.32
N ILE A 152 11.75 -1.07 -15.95
CA ILE A 152 11.97 -0.39 -14.68
C ILE A 152 10.62 -0.24 -13.99
N ALA A 153 10.51 -0.70 -12.77
CA ALA A 153 9.33 -0.55 -11.94
C ALA A 153 9.74 -0.08 -10.55
N GLY A 154 9.02 0.88 -9.99
CA GLY A 154 9.24 1.35 -8.63
C GLY A 154 7.92 1.37 -7.87
N THR A 155 8.00 1.33 -6.55
CA THR A 155 6.85 1.68 -5.73
C THR A 155 6.68 3.20 -5.77
N LYS A 156 5.46 3.72 -5.69
CA LYS A 156 5.27 5.14 -5.38
C LYS A 156 5.26 5.28 -3.86
N ILE A 157 5.39 6.51 -3.36
CA ILE A 157 5.02 6.81 -1.97
C ILE A 157 3.50 6.94 -1.93
N VAL A 158 2.90 6.31 -0.92
CA VAL A 158 1.46 6.03 -0.81
C VAL A 158 0.59 7.27 -0.98
N ASP A 159 -0.21 7.28 -2.04
CA ASP A 159 -1.45 8.05 -2.10
C ASP A 159 -2.48 7.26 -1.28
N GLY A 160 -2.66 7.62 0.01
CA GLY A 160 -3.66 6.96 0.84
C GLY A 160 -5.02 7.07 0.15
N GLY A 161 -5.70 5.95 -0.06
CA GLY A 161 -6.85 5.91 -0.94
C GLY A 161 -8.14 6.10 -0.22
N THR A 162 -9.20 5.50 -0.75
CA THR A 162 -10.56 5.74 -0.32
C THR A 162 -10.98 4.63 0.66
N GLY A 163 -11.65 4.99 1.75
CA GLY A 163 -11.85 4.18 2.96
C GLY A 163 -12.37 2.75 2.77
N PHE A 164 -12.22 1.95 3.83
CA PHE A 164 -12.82 0.60 4.00
C PHE A 164 -14.28 0.56 3.55
N VAL A 165 -14.79 -0.59 3.07
CA VAL A 165 -16.18 -1.04 2.72
C VAL A 165 -17.29 -0.01 2.50
N SER A 166 -17.40 1.03 3.32
CA SER A 166 -18.14 2.27 3.04
C SER A 166 -17.39 3.31 2.17
N GLY A 167 -16.18 3.00 1.68
CA GLY A 167 -15.50 3.71 0.58
C GLY A 167 -14.89 5.07 0.89
N CYS A 168 -15.26 5.74 1.99
CA CYS A 168 -15.03 7.17 2.15
C CYS A 168 -14.57 7.55 3.57
N TRP A 169 -13.65 8.51 3.67
CA TRP A 169 -13.11 9.00 4.93
C TRP A 169 -14.19 9.70 5.76
N ARG A 170 -14.25 9.41 7.06
CA ARG A 170 -15.04 10.25 7.97
C ARG A 170 -14.16 11.41 8.43
N PRO A 171 -14.74 12.59 8.68
CA PRO A 171 -13.98 13.79 9.05
C PRO A 171 -13.57 13.73 10.53
N ILE A 172 -12.92 12.64 10.96
CA ILE A 172 -12.45 12.46 12.33
C ILE A 172 -10.93 12.28 12.30
N LEU A 173 -10.24 13.17 13.01
CA LEU A 173 -8.81 13.12 13.27
C LEU A 173 -8.58 12.81 14.75
N MET A 174 -7.70 11.86 15.05
CA MET A 174 -7.34 11.49 16.42
C MET A 174 -5.81 11.46 16.58
N PRO A 175 -5.26 11.79 17.75
CA PRO A 175 -3.84 11.57 18.00
C PRO A 175 -3.52 10.07 17.92
N ASP A 176 -2.37 9.76 17.32
CA ASP A 176 -1.85 8.40 17.30
C ASP A 176 -1.41 7.97 18.72
N THR A 177 -1.06 6.70 18.91
CA THR A 177 -0.48 6.19 20.16
C THR A 177 0.97 6.61 20.29
N PHE A 178 1.44 6.75 21.50
CA PHE A 178 2.84 7.04 21.81
C PHE A 178 3.42 6.00 22.78
N TYR A 179 4.73 5.93 22.85
CA TYR A 179 5.46 5.08 23.77
C TYR A 179 5.93 5.92 24.95
N GLY A 180 5.71 5.43 26.17
CA GLY A 180 6.29 6.02 27.37
C GLY A 180 7.79 5.74 27.49
N GLY A 181 8.44 6.40 28.44
CA GLY A 181 9.84 6.12 28.80
C GLY A 181 10.08 4.68 29.28
N ASP A 182 9.03 4.00 29.75
CA ASP A 182 9.00 2.57 30.11
C ASP A 182 8.85 1.63 28.90
N GLY A 183 8.71 2.18 27.69
CA GLY A 183 8.49 1.43 26.46
C GLY A 183 7.07 0.91 26.25
N GLN A 184 6.12 1.24 27.15
CA GLN A 184 4.73 0.84 26.99
C GLN A 184 3.98 1.79 26.04
N VAL A 185 3.02 1.23 25.28
CA VAL A 185 2.17 2.01 24.37
C VAL A 185 0.98 2.61 25.12
N TRP A 186 0.73 3.89 24.89
CA TRP A 186 -0.36 4.67 25.47
C TRP A 186 -1.11 5.45 24.39
N ALA A 187 -2.41 5.67 24.61
CA ALA A 187 -3.23 6.60 23.83
C ALA A 187 -3.60 7.81 24.68
N ILE A 188 -3.85 8.93 24.01
CA ILE A 188 -4.49 10.10 24.63
C ILE A 188 -5.99 9.80 24.71
N CYS A 189 -6.47 9.55 25.93
CA CYS A 189 -7.85 9.17 26.20
C CYS A 189 -8.20 9.41 27.67
N ASP A 190 -9.47 9.26 28.04
CA ASP A 190 -9.96 9.45 29.41
C ASP A 190 -9.32 8.46 30.40
N PRO A 191 -8.49 8.93 31.36
CA PRO A 191 -7.81 8.05 32.31
C PRO A 191 -8.75 7.46 33.37
N THR A 192 -9.97 7.99 33.49
CA THR A 192 -10.99 7.51 34.44
C THR A 192 -11.88 6.42 33.86
N ALA A 193 -11.75 6.13 32.55
CA ALA A 193 -12.55 5.12 31.88
C ALA A 193 -12.21 3.72 32.41
N ASN A 194 -13.22 3.02 32.91
CA ASN A 194 -13.14 1.62 33.31
C ASN A 194 -13.87 0.75 32.30
N PHE A 195 -13.14 -0.19 31.69
CA PHE A 195 -13.71 -1.13 30.73
C PHE A 195 -13.94 -2.51 31.37
N PRO A 196 -15.02 -3.22 31.00
CA PRO A 196 -15.31 -4.56 31.55
C PRO A 196 -14.23 -5.61 31.27
N ASP A 197 -13.41 -5.40 30.25
CA ASP A 197 -12.30 -6.27 29.85
C ASP A 197 -10.98 -5.94 30.59
N GLY A 198 -11.01 -4.96 31.51
CA GLY A 198 -9.83 -4.52 32.25
C GLY A 198 -8.80 -3.76 31.40
N SER A 199 -9.13 -3.40 30.16
CA SER A 199 -8.20 -2.68 29.29
C SER A 199 -7.84 -1.31 29.86
N ARG A 200 -6.57 -0.93 29.67
CA ARG A 200 -6.00 0.35 30.14
C ARG A 200 -5.16 0.96 29.01
N PRO A 201 -5.81 1.59 28.01
CA PRO A 201 -5.11 2.21 26.90
C PRO A 201 -4.50 3.57 27.27
N CYS A 202 -5.06 4.24 28.28
CA CYS A 202 -4.61 5.57 28.73
C CYS A 202 -3.59 5.43 29.85
N ARG A 203 -2.60 6.32 29.87
CA ARG A 203 -1.63 6.38 30.96
C ARG A 203 -2.29 6.99 32.21
N SER A 204 -2.27 6.25 33.32
CA SER A 204 -2.92 6.67 34.58
C SER A 204 -2.01 7.44 35.54
N THR A 205 -0.70 7.47 35.29
CA THR A 205 0.30 8.10 36.16
C THR A 205 1.17 9.07 35.38
N GLY A 206 1.40 10.26 35.92
CA GLY A 206 2.25 11.28 35.30
C GLY A 206 2.77 12.30 36.31
N PRO A 207 3.53 13.31 35.86
CA PRO A 207 4.03 14.37 36.71
C PRO A 207 2.91 15.07 37.48
N PRO A 208 3.18 15.56 38.71
CA PRO A 208 2.21 16.38 39.43
C PRO A 208 1.77 17.58 38.59
N ASN A 209 0.47 17.88 38.59
CA ASN A 209 -0.13 19.04 37.89
C ASN A 209 -0.10 19.00 36.36
N GLN A 210 0.12 17.84 35.75
CA GLN A 210 -0.03 17.65 34.31
C GLN A 210 -1.04 16.53 34.04
N ASP A 211 -1.79 16.65 32.94
CA ASP A 211 -2.64 15.55 32.49
C ASP A 211 -1.72 14.34 32.20
N PRO A 212 -1.89 13.20 32.91
CA PRO A 212 -1.01 12.06 32.73
C PRO A 212 -1.12 11.44 31.34
N THR A 213 -2.15 11.78 30.56
CA THR A 213 -2.44 11.15 29.28
C THR A 213 -1.75 11.80 28.08
N ILE A 214 -1.23 13.03 28.22
CA ILE A 214 -0.55 13.76 27.14
C ILE A 214 0.89 13.29 26.97
N ALA A 215 1.43 13.37 25.75
CA ALA A 215 2.75 12.86 25.39
C ALA A 215 3.89 13.88 25.63
N LEU A 216 3.98 14.45 26.85
CA LEU A 216 4.97 15.46 27.25
C LEU A 216 5.83 15.06 28.46
N GLN A 217 5.94 13.76 28.76
CA GLN A 217 6.86 13.27 29.78
C GLN A 217 8.23 12.98 29.19
N ASN A 218 9.30 13.18 29.97
CA ASN A 218 10.64 12.90 29.51
C ASN A 218 10.80 11.42 29.11
N GLY A 219 11.24 11.15 27.88
CA GLY A 219 11.32 9.80 27.32
C GLY A 219 10.07 9.34 26.58
N ASP A 220 8.99 10.14 26.57
CA ASP A 220 7.86 9.91 25.67
C ASP A 220 8.33 10.03 24.23
N ARG A 221 7.94 9.08 23.40
CA ARG A 221 8.26 9.08 21.98
C ARG A 221 7.09 8.60 21.15
N TYR A 222 6.84 9.29 20.06
CA TYR A 222 5.95 8.86 19.01
C TYR A 222 6.77 8.13 17.95
N ALA A 223 6.45 6.85 17.78
CA ALA A 223 6.66 6.14 16.54
C ALA A 223 5.26 5.77 16.05
N SER A 224 5.02 5.80 14.73
CA SER A 224 3.76 5.31 14.16
C SER A 224 3.42 3.97 14.80
N ARG A 225 2.16 3.75 15.22
CA ARG A 225 1.71 2.50 15.90
C ARG A 225 1.98 1.21 15.11
N PHE A 226 2.30 1.39 13.84
CA PHE A 226 2.60 0.41 12.83
C PHE A 226 4.11 0.17 12.63
N ALA A 227 4.97 0.96 13.29
CA ALA A 227 6.39 0.72 13.37
C ALA A 227 6.66 -0.33 14.46
N SER A 228 7.19 -1.50 14.06
CA SER A 228 7.55 -2.59 14.99
C SER A 228 8.51 -2.08 16.07
N VAL A 229 8.10 -2.19 17.34
CA VAL A 229 8.95 -1.92 18.52
C VAL A 229 9.68 -3.17 18.99
N SER A 230 10.08 -4.02 18.06
CA SER A 230 11.09 -5.04 18.34
C SER A 230 12.41 -4.37 18.73
N ALA A 231 12.96 -4.78 19.88
CA ALA A 231 14.32 -4.45 20.26
C ALA A 231 15.27 -4.87 19.12
N GLY A 232 15.92 -3.90 18.47
CA GLY A 232 16.80 -4.11 17.31
C GLY A 232 16.32 -3.51 15.98
N SER A 233 15.14 -2.90 15.91
CA SER A 233 14.73 -2.17 14.69
C SER A 233 15.44 -0.82 14.60
N ASP A 234 16.26 -0.62 13.55
CA ASP A 234 16.95 0.64 13.25
C ASP A 234 15.97 1.83 13.10
N ARG A 235 14.72 1.57 12.70
CA ARG A 235 13.67 2.59 12.61
C ARG A 235 13.29 3.18 13.98
N ASN A 236 13.50 2.44 15.06
CA ASN A 236 13.20 2.94 16.42
C ASN A 236 14.35 3.74 17.03
N GLN A 237 15.53 3.71 16.40
CA GLN A 237 16.72 4.42 16.85
C GLN A 237 17.05 5.62 15.95
N ASN A 238 16.47 5.69 14.76
CA ASN A 238 16.68 6.78 13.82
C ASN A 238 15.69 7.93 14.07
N ALA A 239 16.23 9.15 14.20
CA ALA A 239 15.46 10.38 14.42
C ALA A 239 14.45 10.70 13.29
N ASN A 240 14.61 10.09 12.11
CA ASN A 240 13.69 10.27 10.98
C ASN A 240 12.36 9.53 11.12
N PHE A 241 12.26 8.57 12.05
CA PHE A 241 11.07 7.70 12.23
C PHE A 241 10.51 7.74 13.64
N THR A 242 11.08 8.57 14.50
CA THR A 242 10.65 8.76 15.88
C THR A 242 10.66 10.24 16.21
N GLN A 243 9.59 10.72 16.85
CA GLN A 243 9.56 12.03 17.46
C GLN A 243 9.64 11.80 18.96
N ALA A 244 10.62 12.40 19.64
CA ALA A 244 10.79 12.24 21.08
C ALA A 244 10.49 13.55 21.82
N TRP A 245 10.08 13.43 23.08
CA TRP A 245 9.95 14.53 24.02
C TRP A 245 11.04 14.44 25.10
N PRO A 246 11.76 15.55 25.41
CA PRO A 246 11.67 16.85 24.76
C PRO A 246 12.18 16.82 23.30
N PRO A 247 11.65 17.67 22.42
CA PRO A 247 12.07 17.74 21.02
C PRO A 247 13.57 18.09 20.95
N GLY A 248 14.40 17.16 20.48
CA GLY A 248 15.80 17.44 20.13
C GLY A 248 15.86 18.37 18.92
N GLY A 249 16.91 19.20 18.81
CA GLY A 249 16.98 20.29 17.82
C GLY A 249 16.90 19.90 16.32
N ASN A 250 16.92 18.61 15.97
CA ASN A 250 16.75 18.10 14.61
C ASN A 250 15.54 17.16 14.51
N ILE A 251 14.31 17.69 14.64
CA ILE A 251 13.11 16.95 14.23
C ILE A 251 12.96 17.11 12.72
N ILE A 252 13.33 16.07 11.96
CA ILE A 252 13.16 16.04 10.50
C ILE A 252 11.82 15.37 10.19
N GLY A 253 10.75 16.16 10.17
CA GLY A 253 9.41 15.71 9.74
C GLY A 253 8.62 14.89 10.78
N GLU A 254 7.37 14.55 10.45
CA GLU A 254 6.51 13.73 11.31
C GLU A 254 6.68 12.23 11.01
N PRO A 255 6.75 11.35 12.02
CA PRO A 255 6.84 9.91 11.82
C PRO A 255 5.61 9.37 11.09
N THR A 256 5.83 8.72 9.95
CA THR A 256 4.78 8.11 9.11
C THR A 256 5.05 6.62 8.88
N SER A 257 4.02 5.77 8.94
CA SER A 257 4.12 4.36 8.54
C SER A 257 2.73 3.73 8.34
N ILE A 258 2.62 2.62 7.59
CA ILE A 258 1.35 1.97 7.18
C ILE A 258 1.38 0.43 7.41
N ARG A 259 2.19 -0.07 8.35
CA ARG A 259 2.30 -1.52 8.61
C ARG A 259 1.40 -2.01 9.77
N ASP A 260 0.42 -2.85 9.47
CA ASP A 260 -0.34 -3.56 10.50
C ASP A 260 0.50 -4.57 11.30
N ALA A 261 0.05 -4.92 12.52
CA ALA A 261 0.68 -5.92 13.36
C ALA A 261 0.76 -7.27 12.64
N TYR A 262 1.95 -7.86 12.50
CA TYR A 262 2.15 -9.13 11.81
C TYR A 262 1.86 -10.33 12.72
N ASN A 263 2.24 -10.25 13.99
CA ASN A 263 2.12 -11.32 14.97
C ASN A 263 1.19 -10.92 16.14
N GLN A 264 0.43 -11.88 16.68
CA GLN A 264 -0.40 -11.66 17.87
C GLN A 264 0.43 -11.15 19.06
N THR A 265 1.71 -11.56 19.18
CA THR A 265 2.64 -11.08 20.21
C THR A 265 2.94 -9.58 20.16
N GLU A 266 2.56 -8.90 19.07
CA GLU A 266 2.68 -7.44 18.93
C GLU A 266 1.49 -6.69 19.54
N LEU A 267 0.40 -7.37 19.89
CA LEU A 267 -0.69 -6.75 20.63
C LEU A 267 -0.20 -6.36 22.03
N LYS A 268 -0.74 -5.31 22.66
CA LYS A 268 -0.39 -4.95 24.05
C LYS A 268 -0.86 -6.00 25.05
N TYR A 269 -1.93 -6.75 24.77
CA TYR A 269 -2.36 -7.89 25.56
C TYR A 269 -2.57 -9.14 24.72
N VAL A 270 -1.84 -10.21 25.05
CA VAL A 270 -2.05 -11.56 24.50
C VAL A 270 -2.31 -12.50 25.66
N ASN A 271 -3.48 -13.15 25.69
CA ASN A 271 -3.87 -14.07 26.76
C ASN A 271 -3.71 -13.49 28.19
N GLY A 272 -4.02 -12.20 28.36
CA GLY A 272 -3.90 -11.51 29.66
C GLY A 272 -2.48 -11.09 30.03
N VAL A 273 -1.47 -11.37 29.20
CA VAL A 273 -0.08 -10.95 29.41
C VAL A 273 0.17 -9.62 28.70
N LEU A 274 0.75 -8.65 29.41
CA LEU A 274 1.14 -7.35 28.87
C LEU A 274 2.42 -7.51 28.01
N THR A 275 2.25 -7.45 26.70
CA THR A 275 3.33 -7.59 25.69
C THR A 275 3.75 -6.25 25.07
N GLY A 276 3.02 -5.17 25.36
CA GLY A 276 3.49 -3.78 25.28
C GLY A 276 3.67 -3.14 23.89
N ARG A 277 3.21 -3.76 22.79
CA ARG A 277 3.65 -3.36 21.44
C ARG A 277 2.63 -2.58 20.57
N ASN A 278 1.32 -2.68 20.77
CA ASN A 278 0.30 -1.82 20.12
C ASN A 278 -1.07 -1.85 20.85
N LEU A 279 -1.98 -0.91 20.55
CA LEU A 279 -3.32 -0.84 21.19
C LEU A 279 -4.47 -1.44 20.36
N ILE A 280 -4.18 -2.26 19.34
CA ILE A 280 -5.23 -2.83 18.49
C ILE A 280 -6.15 -3.72 19.33
N GLY A 281 -7.45 -3.51 19.18
CA GLY A 281 -8.48 -4.23 19.93
C GLY A 281 -8.68 -3.80 21.37
N GLN A 282 -7.97 -2.78 21.87
CA GLN A 282 -8.22 -2.22 23.20
C GLN A 282 -9.30 -1.14 23.14
N ARG A 283 -10.30 -1.29 24.01
CA ARG A 283 -11.33 -0.27 24.21
C ARG A 283 -10.71 0.97 24.81
N MET A 284 -11.06 2.11 24.25
CA MET A 284 -10.66 3.44 24.69
C MET A 284 -11.83 4.39 24.62
N ARG A 285 -11.78 5.40 25.49
CA ARG A 285 -12.79 6.45 25.60
C ARG A 285 -12.09 7.78 25.39
N LEU A 286 -12.35 8.43 24.27
CA LEU A 286 -11.79 9.72 23.91
C LEU A 286 -12.65 10.83 24.51
N ARG A 287 -12.00 11.82 25.14
CA ARG A 287 -12.67 13.03 25.62
C ARG A 287 -13.02 13.93 24.44
N PRO A 288 -14.00 14.85 24.56
CA PRO A 288 -14.33 15.81 23.50
C PRO A 288 -13.11 16.61 23.02
N GLY A 289 -12.17 16.88 23.94
CA GLY A 289 -10.93 17.58 23.65
C GLY A 289 -9.81 16.72 23.06
N ASP A 290 -9.97 15.40 22.91
CA ASP A 290 -8.93 14.45 22.44
C ASP A 290 -9.02 14.11 20.94
N TRP A 291 -10.03 14.59 20.22
CA TRP A 291 -10.22 14.34 18.78
C TRP A 291 -10.66 15.62 18.05
N ARG A 292 -10.54 15.65 16.73
CA ARG A 292 -10.88 16.83 15.90
C ARG A 292 -11.78 16.47 14.72
N ILE A 293 -12.59 17.42 14.30
CA ILE A 293 -13.35 17.33 13.04
C ILE A 293 -12.48 17.88 11.91
N VAL A 294 -12.29 17.09 10.86
CA VAL A 294 -11.49 17.48 9.69
C VAL A 294 -12.31 18.35 8.76
N ASP A 295 -11.79 19.53 8.42
CA ASP A 295 -12.37 20.39 7.39
C ASP A 295 -11.81 19.99 6.02
N PHE A 296 -12.42 19.00 5.38
CA PHE A 296 -11.98 18.53 4.07
C PHE A 296 -12.03 19.63 3.00
N ALA A 297 -13.03 20.52 3.05
CA ALA A 297 -13.19 21.61 2.09
C ALA A 297 -12.07 22.65 2.25
N GLY A 298 -11.77 23.06 3.48
CA GLY A 298 -10.69 23.99 3.79
C GLY A 298 -9.29 23.42 3.59
N SER A 299 -9.14 22.09 3.53
CA SER A 299 -7.86 21.37 3.41
C SER A 299 -7.30 21.24 1.98
N ASN A 300 -7.84 21.97 1.00
CA ASN A 300 -7.47 21.82 -0.42
C ASN A 300 -7.53 20.35 -0.88
N ILE A 301 -8.55 19.62 -0.42
CA ILE A 301 -8.86 18.27 -0.91
C ILE A 301 -9.91 18.44 -2.00
N THR A 302 -9.57 18.05 -3.22
CA THR A 302 -10.45 18.15 -4.39
C THR A 302 -11.09 16.81 -4.66
N GLY A 303 -12.42 16.73 -4.62
CA GLY A 303 -13.14 15.50 -4.92
C GLY A 303 -14.64 15.59 -4.60
N SER A 304 -15.34 14.47 -4.74
CA SER A 304 -16.78 14.40 -4.44
C SER A 304 -16.97 14.12 -2.95
N PHE A 305 -17.37 15.16 -2.21
CA PHE A 305 -17.81 15.05 -0.83
C PHE A 305 -18.81 16.17 -0.51
N PRO A 306 -19.77 15.96 0.39
CA PRO A 306 -20.69 17.01 0.81
C PRO A 306 -19.93 18.19 1.42
N SER A 307 -20.33 19.43 1.12
CA SER A 307 -19.69 20.62 1.70
C SER A 307 -19.95 20.77 3.20
N ASN A 308 -21.04 20.17 3.70
CA ASN A 308 -21.40 20.19 5.11
C ASN A 308 -20.73 19.02 5.87
N PRO A 309 -19.95 19.27 6.94
CA PRO A 309 -19.34 18.23 7.76
C PRO A 309 -20.37 17.25 8.36
N VAL A 310 -21.63 17.67 8.53
CA VAL A 310 -22.73 16.81 8.97
C VAL A 310 -23.08 15.73 7.93
N GLU A 311 -23.18 16.10 6.65
CA GLU A 311 -23.47 15.15 5.57
C GLU A 311 -22.25 14.25 5.28
N GLN A 312 -21.05 14.74 5.56
CA GLN A 312 -19.82 13.94 5.46
C GLN A 312 -19.78 12.76 6.46
N ILE A 313 -20.54 12.78 7.56
CA ILE A 313 -20.65 11.60 8.44
C ILE A 313 -21.40 10.46 7.76
N ASN A 314 -22.37 10.76 6.88
CA ASN A 314 -23.18 9.74 6.22
C ASN A 314 -22.51 9.29 4.91
N TYR A 315 -22.06 10.24 4.09
CA TYR A 315 -21.49 9.96 2.76
C TYR A 315 -19.96 9.86 2.73
N GLY A 316 -19.27 10.55 3.64
CA GLY A 316 -17.81 10.53 3.73
C GLY A 316 -17.12 11.35 2.64
N CYS A 317 -15.80 11.45 2.74
CA CYS A 317 -14.94 11.99 1.71
C CYS A 317 -14.29 10.85 0.92
N CYS A 318 -14.74 10.64 -0.31
CA CYS A 318 -14.31 9.53 -1.17
C CYS A 318 -13.07 9.89 -2.01
N THR A 319 -12.24 10.81 -1.51
CA THR A 319 -11.06 11.33 -2.19
C THR A 319 -9.80 10.65 -1.65
N PRO A 320 -8.78 10.39 -2.47
CA PRO A 320 -7.47 9.96 -1.96
C PRO A 320 -6.87 11.00 -0.99
N LEU A 321 -6.47 10.56 0.20
CA LEU A 321 -5.78 11.35 1.22
C LEU A 321 -4.40 10.78 1.49
N LYS A 322 -3.36 11.60 1.32
CA LYS A 322 -1.97 11.16 1.51
C LYS A 322 -1.55 11.27 2.97
N VAL A 323 -0.81 10.28 3.44
CA VAL A 323 0.01 10.40 4.65
C VAL A 323 1.08 11.47 4.39
N GLY A 324 1.32 12.34 5.36
CA GLY A 324 2.13 13.56 5.23
C GLY A 324 1.37 14.75 4.65
N LYS A 325 0.08 14.63 4.30
CA LYS A 325 -0.73 15.78 3.87
C LYS A 325 -1.13 16.62 5.08
N LEU A 326 -1.00 17.94 4.94
CA LEU A 326 -1.54 18.90 5.89
C LEU A 326 -3.06 19.02 5.73
N VAL A 327 -3.80 18.77 6.80
CA VAL A 327 -5.25 18.91 6.87
C VAL A 327 -5.63 19.99 7.87
N LYS A 328 -6.65 20.78 7.52
CA LYS A 328 -7.29 21.74 8.42
C LYS A 328 -8.32 21.03 9.28
N VAL A 329 -8.47 21.50 10.51
CA VAL A 329 -9.44 20.97 11.48
C VAL A 329 -10.24 22.09 12.11
N TYR A 330 -11.48 21.78 12.48
CA TYR A 330 -12.23 22.62 13.41
C TYR A 330 -11.65 22.44 14.80
N THR A 331 -11.12 23.51 15.38
CA THR A 331 -10.62 23.51 16.77
C THR A 331 -11.79 23.43 17.74
N PRO A 332 -11.66 22.75 18.90
CA PRO A 332 -12.72 22.67 19.91
C PRO A 332 -12.75 23.96 20.75
N THR A 333 -12.89 25.10 20.06
CA THR A 333 -13.03 26.45 20.63
C THR A 333 -14.51 26.86 20.59
N ASP A 334 -14.88 27.86 21.39
CA ASP A 334 -16.27 28.33 21.49
C ASP A 334 -16.89 28.67 20.13
N ASP A 335 -16.10 29.25 19.22
CA ASP A 335 -16.51 29.61 17.85
C ASP A 335 -16.99 28.40 17.01
N ASN A 336 -16.49 27.20 17.30
CA ASN A 336 -16.83 25.97 16.56
C ASN A 336 -17.75 25.04 17.36
N LEU A 337 -18.22 25.44 18.54
CA LEU A 337 -19.02 24.58 19.42
C LEU A 337 -20.28 24.05 18.72
N GLY A 338 -20.95 24.89 17.93
CA GLY A 338 -22.12 24.48 17.15
C GLY A 338 -21.81 23.42 16.10
N VAL A 339 -20.61 23.45 15.49
CA VAL A 339 -20.18 22.41 14.54
C VAL A 339 -20.00 21.08 15.27
N TYR A 340 -19.34 21.09 16.43
CA TYR A 340 -19.14 19.88 17.25
C TYR A 340 -20.46 19.28 17.76
N GLN A 341 -21.37 20.11 18.29
CA GLN A 341 -22.66 19.64 18.80
C GLN A 341 -23.50 18.97 17.71
N ASN A 342 -23.60 19.60 16.53
CA ASN A 342 -24.31 19.02 15.38
C ASN A 342 -23.64 17.73 14.90
N PHE A 343 -22.31 17.70 14.87
CA PHE A 343 -21.54 16.52 14.48
C PHE A 343 -21.81 15.33 15.42
N ILE A 344 -21.78 15.56 16.73
CA ILE A 344 -22.04 14.53 17.76
C ILE A 344 -23.45 13.95 17.61
N GLN A 345 -24.47 14.80 17.47
CA GLN A 345 -25.87 14.38 17.30
C GLN A 345 -26.07 13.48 16.06
N GLN A 346 -25.36 13.81 14.97
CA GLN A 346 -25.44 13.08 13.72
C GLN A 346 -24.69 11.75 13.80
N LEU A 347 -23.55 11.72 14.48
CA LEU A 347 -22.82 10.50 14.75
C LEU A 347 -23.62 9.53 15.64
N GLN A 348 -24.38 10.05 16.60
CA GLN A 348 -25.35 9.26 17.39
C GLN A 348 -26.46 8.69 16.51
N THR A 349 -27.03 9.49 15.62
CA THR A 349 -28.08 9.06 14.68
C THR A 349 -27.55 7.98 13.72
N TYR A 350 -26.34 8.17 13.20
CA TYR A 350 -25.63 7.20 12.38
C TYR A 350 -25.47 5.88 13.13
N LEU A 351 -24.95 5.90 14.36
CA LEU A 351 -24.79 4.69 15.17
C LEU A 351 -26.11 4.00 15.49
N ALA A 352 -27.16 4.75 15.83
CA ALA A 352 -28.47 4.19 16.12
C ALA A 352 -29.04 3.41 14.92
N THR A 353 -28.79 3.89 13.69
CA THR A 353 -29.22 3.23 12.45
C THR A 353 -28.59 1.83 12.29
N PHE A 354 -27.35 1.67 12.75
CA PHE A 354 -26.59 0.41 12.63
C PHE A 354 -26.56 -0.42 13.92
N SER A 355 -27.23 0.04 14.99
CA SER A 355 -27.26 -0.60 16.30
C SER A 355 -28.64 -1.17 16.75
N PRO A 356 -29.48 -1.80 15.91
CA PRO A 356 -30.79 -2.28 16.39
C PRO A 356 -30.73 -3.72 16.96
N GLY A 357 -29.76 -4.09 17.80
CA GLY A 357 -29.76 -5.40 18.49
C GLY A 357 -28.45 -5.91 19.11
N ASN A 358 -28.54 -7.07 19.78
CA ASN A 358 -27.43 -7.80 20.42
C ASN A 358 -26.50 -8.47 19.38
N ASP A 359 -25.79 -7.65 18.61
CA ASP A 359 -24.89 -8.14 17.57
C ASP A 359 -23.58 -8.61 18.20
N LEU A 360 -23.49 -9.90 18.51
CA LEU A 360 -22.36 -10.48 19.21
C LEU A 360 -21.12 -10.58 18.30
N PRO A 361 -19.92 -10.20 18.79
CA PRO A 361 -18.68 -10.42 18.06
C PRO A 361 -18.40 -11.92 17.89
N THR A 362 -17.85 -12.31 16.75
CA THR A 362 -17.46 -13.70 16.49
C THR A 362 -16.18 -14.07 17.28
N GLN A 363 -15.94 -15.37 17.46
CA GLN A 363 -14.68 -15.86 18.05
C GLN A 363 -13.45 -15.37 17.26
N GLY A 364 -13.54 -15.30 15.93
CA GLY A 364 -12.50 -14.73 15.08
C GLY A 364 -12.25 -13.24 15.34
N SER A 365 -13.31 -12.45 15.55
CA SER A 365 -13.19 -11.02 15.89
C SER A 365 -12.39 -10.81 17.19
N GLN A 366 -12.61 -11.67 18.19
CA GLN A 366 -11.91 -11.59 19.47
C GLN A 366 -10.44 -12.03 19.38
N LEU A 367 -10.16 -13.09 18.61
CA LEU A 367 -8.81 -13.62 18.43
C LEU A 367 -7.92 -12.69 17.60
N TYR A 368 -8.45 -12.18 16.49
CA TYR A 368 -7.66 -11.47 15.48
C TYR A 368 -7.89 -9.96 15.47
N ARG A 369 -8.75 -9.46 16.38
CA ARG A 369 -9.02 -8.03 16.61
C ARG A 369 -9.53 -7.26 15.38
N PHE A 370 -10.07 -7.94 14.37
CA PHE A 370 -10.91 -7.33 13.34
C PHE A 370 -12.36 -7.22 13.85
N ALA A 371 -13.20 -6.37 13.26
CA ALA A 371 -14.62 -6.32 13.58
C ALA A 371 -15.40 -7.31 12.71
N GLN A 372 -15.98 -8.34 13.32
CA GLN A 372 -16.90 -9.26 12.65
C GLN A 372 -18.01 -9.61 13.64
N THR A 373 -19.26 -9.46 13.21
CA THR A 373 -20.44 -9.78 14.01
C THR A 373 -21.27 -10.82 13.28
N GLN A 374 -22.27 -11.37 13.96
CA GLN A 374 -23.19 -12.33 13.33
C GLN A 374 -23.94 -11.70 12.14
N LYS A 375 -24.36 -10.44 12.25
CA LYS A 375 -25.03 -9.71 11.17
C LYS A 375 -24.08 -9.28 10.04
N PHE A 376 -22.81 -8.98 10.38
CA PHE A 376 -21.78 -8.62 9.43
C PHE A 376 -20.66 -9.67 9.45
N PRO A 377 -20.89 -10.84 8.79
CA PRO A 377 -19.97 -11.97 8.84
C PRO A 377 -18.69 -11.74 8.02
N THR A 378 -18.61 -10.68 7.24
CA THR A 378 -17.37 -10.31 6.54
C THR A 378 -16.48 -9.48 7.47
N PRO A 379 -15.18 -9.80 7.63
CA PRO A 379 -14.26 -9.02 8.43
C PRO A 379 -14.25 -7.54 8.05
N ASN A 380 -14.34 -6.67 9.05
CA ASN A 380 -14.40 -5.20 8.95
C ASN A 380 -15.54 -4.65 8.07
N ALA A 381 -16.54 -5.46 7.71
CA ALA A 381 -17.70 -5.00 6.95
C ALA A 381 -18.79 -4.33 7.81
N ASN A 382 -18.59 -4.28 9.13
CA ASN A 382 -19.51 -3.60 10.02
C ASN A 382 -19.46 -2.07 9.76
N PRO A 383 -20.59 -1.40 9.48
CA PRO A 383 -20.64 0.05 9.23
C PRO A 383 -20.16 0.94 10.39
N ARG A 384 -20.01 0.37 11.59
CA ARG A 384 -19.43 1.05 12.76
C ARG A 384 -17.90 1.11 12.71
N VAL A 385 -17.27 0.38 11.80
CA VAL A 385 -15.85 0.54 11.45
C VAL A 385 -15.72 1.79 10.60
N ILE A 386 -15.11 2.82 11.18
CA ILE A 386 -14.94 4.12 10.56
C ILE A 386 -13.46 4.33 10.21
N PRO A 387 -13.13 4.67 8.95
CA PRO A 387 -11.80 5.16 8.61
C PRO A 387 -11.56 6.52 9.28
N VAL A 388 -10.50 6.61 10.07
CA VAL A 388 -10.05 7.82 10.78
C VAL A 388 -8.66 8.23 10.32
N LEU A 389 -8.39 9.53 10.39
CA LEU A 389 -7.06 10.08 10.18
C LEU A 389 -6.34 10.17 11.53
N LEU A 390 -5.03 9.96 11.51
CA LEU A 390 -4.19 10.06 12.70
C LEU A 390 -3.19 11.21 12.56
N CYS A 391 -2.84 11.84 13.67
CA CYS A 391 -1.79 12.87 13.76
C CYS A 391 -0.78 12.54 14.85
N SER A 392 0.34 13.27 14.87
CA SER A 392 1.36 13.11 15.91
C SER A 392 0.79 13.44 17.30
N PRO A 393 0.83 12.50 18.27
CA PRO A 393 0.38 12.76 19.64
C PRO A 393 1.27 13.76 20.37
N ILE A 394 2.54 13.89 19.98
CA ILE A 394 3.46 14.87 20.56
C ILE A 394 3.06 16.27 20.10
N GLN A 395 2.91 16.47 18.78
CA GLN A 395 2.48 17.76 18.23
C GLN A 395 1.11 18.17 18.78
N TYR A 396 0.21 17.20 18.85
CA TYR A 396 -1.10 17.36 19.46
C TYR A 396 -1.01 17.84 20.91
N SER A 397 -0.11 17.26 21.71
CA SER A 397 0.06 17.61 23.11
C SER A 397 0.71 18.99 23.31
N ILE A 398 1.64 19.39 22.42
CA ILE A 398 2.29 20.71 22.46
C ILE A 398 1.31 21.82 22.11
N SER A 399 0.48 21.60 21.08
CA SER A 399 -0.42 22.62 20.56
C SER A 399 -1.79 22.02 20.22
N PRO A 400 -2.62 21.72 21.25
CA PRO A 400 -3.90 21.02 21.07
C PRO A 400 -4.89 21.84 20.24
N ASN A 401 -4.78 23.17 20.26
CA ASN A 401 -5.69 24.08 19.54
C ASN A 401 -5.13 24.53 18.18
N THR A 402 -4.13 23.82 17.62
CA THR A 402 -3.63 24.13 16.27
C THR A 402 -4.75 23.88 15.24
N PRO A 403 -4.98 24.80 14.28
CA PRO A 403 -6.03 24.64 13.26
C PRO A 403 -5.66 23.65 12.14
N GLN A 404 -4.45 23.09 12.17
CA GLN A 404 -3.91 22.24 11.11
C GLN A 404 -3.03 21.14 11.71
N PHE A 405 -3.10 19.95 11.13
CA PHE A 405 -2.29 18.81 11.49
C PHE A 405 -1.80 18.10 10.22
N PHE A 406 -0.60 17.53 10.25
CA PHE A 406 -0.23 16.57 9.23
C PHE A 406 -0.88 15.22 9.55
N VAL A 407 -1.34 14.55 8.51
CA VAL A 407 -1.81 13.17 8.61
C VAL A 407 -0.59 12.28 8.76
N THR A 408 -0.30 11.80 9.97
CA THR A 408 0.84 10.91 10.20
C THR A 408 0.56 9.48 9.77
N ASN A 409 -0.71 9.10 9.86
CA ASN A 409 -1.14 7.73 9.68
C ASN A 409 -2.66 7.69 9.44
N ILE A 410 -3.16 6.53 9.07
CA ILE A 410 -4.58 6.24 8.88
C ILE A 410 -4.96 5.04 9.75
N GLY A 411 -6.22 4.98 10.17
CA GLY A 411 -6.69 3.93 11.08
C GLY A 411 -8.11 3.49 10.77
N ALA A 412 -8.45 2.27 11.16
CA ALA A 412 -9.83 1.81 11.27
C ALA A 412 -10.27 1.81 12.74
N PHE A 413 -11.29 2.61 13.08
CA PHE A 413 -11.82 2.71 14.43
C PHE A 413 -13.24 2.13 14.49
N PHE A 414 -13.44 1.10 15.31
CA PHE A 414 -14.77 0.59 15.59
C PHE A 414 -15.42 1.42 16.68
N LEU A 415 -16.45 2.17 16.29
CA LEU A 415 -17.15 3.08 17.18
C LEU A 415 -18.26 2.34 17.96
N GLU A 416 -18.07 2.22 19.26
CA GLU A 416 -19.01 1.55 20.16
C GLU A 416 -20.12 2.50 20.61
N THR A 417 -19.77 3.63 21.22
CA THR A 417 -20.77 4.56 21.77
C THR A 417 -20.34 6.00 21.57
N VAL A 418 -21.32 6.90 21.45
CA VAL A 418 -21.11 8.34 21.41
C VAL A 418 -22.01 8.98 22.45
N SER A 419 -21.41 9.54 23.50
CA SER A 419 -22.15 10.23 24.55
C SER A 419 -22.62 11.60 24.07
N PRO A 420 -23.76 12.12 24.58
CA PRO A 420 -24.22 13.49 24.28
C PRO A 420 -23.17 14.55 24.61
N ASP A 421 -22.36 14.30 25.63
CA ASP A 421 -21.29 15.20 26.07
C ASP A 421 -20.04 15.17 25.14
N GLY A 422 -20.06 14.41 24.04
CA GLY A 422 -18.99 14.36 23.05
C GLY A 422 -17.89 13.33 23.31
N PHE A 423 -18.07 12.44 24.29
CA PHE A 423 -17.18 11.30 24.47
C PHE A 423 -17.40 10.25 23.39
N LEU A 424 -16.31 9.78 22.78
CA LEU A 424 -16.34 8.67 21.82
C LEU A 424 -15.74 7.44 22.49
N SER A 425 -16.44 6.31 22.49
CA SER A 425 -15.88 5.04 22.97
C SER A 425 -15.82 4.04 21.84
N GLY A 426 -14.72 3.28 21.78
CA GLY A 426 -14.49 2.32 20.73
C GLY A 426 -13.08 1.75 20.80
N TYR A 427 -12.65 1.07 19.75
CA TYR A 427 -11.31 0.50 19.67
C TYR A 427 -10.81 0.50 18.23
N PHE A 428 -9.49 0.53 18.07
CA PHE A 428 -8.89 0.35 16.75
C PHE A 428 -9.01 -1.12 16.34
N VAL A 429 -9.58 -1.35 15.16
CA VAL A 429 -9.62 -2.69 14.58
C VAL A 429 -8.38 -2.93 13.76
N ARG A 430 -8.00 -4.20 13.69
CA ARG A 430 -6.94 -4.64 12.79
C ARG A 430 -7.34 -4.36 11.35
N GLU A 431 -6.47 -3.69 10.60
CA GLU A 431 -6.67 -3.43 9.19
C GLU A 431 -6.29 -4.67 8.38
N VAL A 432 -7.27 -5.37 7.82
CA VAL A 432 -6.97 -6.51 6.96
C VAL A 432 -6.58 -5.99 5.58
N VAL A 433 -5.27 -5.87 5.35
CA VAL A 433 -4.68 -5.37 4.10
C VAL A 433 -4.58 -6.52 3.10
N THR A 434 -5.38 -6.47 2.03
CA THR A 434 -5.19 -7.37 0.88
C THR A 434 -3.94 -6.94 0.11
N GLY A 435 -2.90 -7.79 0.09
CA GLY A 435 -1.63 -7.52 -0.61
C GLY A 435 -0.43 -7.13 0.27
N GLY A 436 -0.52 -7.26 1.60
CA GLY A 436 0.65 -7.28 2.50
C GLY A 436 1.27 -8.68 2.62
N THR A 437 2.40 -8.80 3.33
CA THR A 437 2.98 -10.10 3.69
C THR A 437 1.88 -11.03 4.22
N PRO A 438 1.78 -12.29 3.76
CA PRO A 438 0.76 -13.22 4.22
C PRO A 438 0.75 -13.25 5.74
N LEU A 439 -0.44 -13.11 6.34
CA LEU A 439 -0.59 -13.36 7.76
C LEU A 439 -0.08 -14.78 8.03
N GLN A 440 0.50 -15.05 9.22
CA GLN A 440 0.84 -16.43 9.57
C GLN A 440 -0.36 -17.34 9.27
N PRO A 441 -0.20 -18.59 8.79
CA PRO A 441 -1.31 -19.45 8.38
C PRO A 441 -2.43 -19.60 9.41
N GLN A 442 -2.09 -19.52 10.71
CA GLN A 442 -3.03 -19.51 11.84
C GLN A 442 -3.87 -18.24 12.00
N ASN A 443 -3.52 -17.18 11.28
CA ASN A 443 -4.14 -15.85 11.25
C ASN A 443 -4.77 -15.52 9.88
N GLU A 444 -4.64 -16.42 8.89
CA GLU A 444 -5.32 -16.29 7.60
C GLU A 444 -6.81 -16.59 7.79
N VAL A 445 -7.66 -15.63 7.44
CA VAL A 445 -9.11 -15.88 7.37
C VAL A 445 -9.35 -16.64 6.06
N SER A 446 -9.86 -17.87 6.12
CA SER A 446 -10.14 -18.74 4.97
C SER A 446 -11.21 -18.21 3.99
N ASN A 447 -11.56 -16.92 4.06
CA ASN A 447 -12.54 -16.28 3.20
C ASN A 447 -11.85 -15.45 2.12
N SER A 448 -12.04 -15.84 0.86
CA SER A 448 -11.64 -15.12 -0.36
C SER A 448 -12.34 -13.76 -0.56
N GLY A 449 -13.13 -13.31 0.43
CA GLY A 449 -13.84 -12.03 0.46
C GLY A 449 -13.20 -11.00 1.41
N LEU A 450 -11.90 -11.09 1.66
CA LEU A 450 -11.17 -10.03 2.36
C LEU A 450 -11.34 -8.72 1.59
N LEU A 451 -11.53 -7.63 2.33
CA LEU A 451 -11.79 -6.34 1.75
C LEU A 451 -10.68 -5.98 0.77
N PRO A 452 -10.98 -5.77 -0.52
CA PRO A 452 -10.12 -4.93 -1.31
C PRO A 452 -10.16 -3.58 -0.61
N ILE A 453 -9.04 -3.23 0.02
CA ILE A 453 -8.52 -1.87 -0.02
C ILE A 453 -8.93 -1.32 -1.38
N SER A 454 -9.68 -0.21 -1.38
CA SER A 454 -10.13 0.46 -2.60
C SER A 454 -9.02 0.38 -3.65
N VAL A 455 -9.34 0.04 -4.89
CA VAL A 455 -8.38 0.07 -6.00
C VAL A 455 -7.70 1.45 -6.17
N ASN A 456 -8.18 2.47 -5.43
CA ASN A 456 -7.64 3.82 -5.35
C ASN A 456 -6.73 4.08 -4.13
N LEU A 457 -6.50 3.11 -3.25
CA LEU A 457 -5.41 3.10 -2.25
C LEU A 457 -4.13 2.71 -2.99
N VAL A 458 -3.53 3.70 -3.64
CA VAL A 458 -2.25 3.51 -4.32
C VAL A 458 -1.17 3.57 -3.26
N ARG A 459 -0.71 2.40 -2.78
CA ARG A 459 0.57 2.27 -2.06
C ARG A 459 1.74 2.63 -2.97
#